data_AF-A0AAJ6GUB5-F1
#
_entry.id   AF-A0AAJ6GUB5-F1
#
_cell.length_a   1.000
_cell.length_b   1.000
_cell.length_c   1.000
_cell.angle_alpha   90.00
_cell.angle_beta   90.00
_cell.angle_gamma   90.00
#
_symmetry.space_group_name_H-M   'P 1'
#
loop_
_entity.id
_entity.type
_entity.pdbx_description
1 polymer ?
#
loop_
_entity_poly.entity_id
_entity_poly.type
_entity_poly.pdbx_seq_one_letter_code
_entity_poly.pdbx_strand_id
1 'polypeptide(L)'
;MNRWLRWSLLCVLGLTSACASTQPRQTLYDELGGQAGIEALVETMLSRIADDQRIVDKFARVNIVMLNERLVQKFCHLADGPCPDTVKSMQQAHAHLAIREGDFNALVEDLNWAMDQRKIPRRTQNRLLARLAAMHGDIVNH
;
A
#
# COMPACT_ATOMS: atom_id res chain seq x y z
N MET A 1 77.30 -3.35 -19.71
CA MET A 1 76.67 -2.34 -20.58
C MET A 1 75.88 -3.06 -21.66
N ASN A 2 74.57 -2.80 -21.74
CA ASN A 2 73.71 -2.84 -22.94
C ASN A 2 73.58 -4.21 -23.66
N ARG A 3 72.41 -4.84 -23.84
CA ARG A 3 71.04 -4.36 -24.06
C ARG A 3 70.05 -5.45 -23.67
N TRP A 4 68.97 -5.03 -23.01
CA TRP A 4 67.87 -5.89 -22.65
C TRP A 4 67.00 -6.16 -23.89
N LEU A 5 66.90 -7.44 -24.22
CA LEU A 5 65.92 -7.99 -25.16
C LEU A 5 64.77 -8.54 -24.31
N ARG A 6 63.55 -8.03 -24.47
CA ARG A 6 62.28 -8.65 -24.04
C ARG A 6 61.11 -7.73 -24.42
N TRP A 7 60.51 -7.96 -25.59
CA TRP A 7 59.39 -8.89 -25.81
C TRP A 7 58.04 -8.26 -25.42
N SER A 8 57.36 -7.83 -26.47
CA SER A 8 55.95 -8.08 -26.76
C SER A 8 54.87 -7.47 -25.87
N LEU A 9 54.07 -6.62 -26.53
CA LEU A 9 52.69 -6.31 -26.19
C LEU A 9 51.95 -7.54 -25.64
N LEU A 10 51.27 -7.39 -24.50
CA LEU A 10 50.07 -8.15 -24.20
C LEU A 10 49.00 -7.21 -23.61
N CYS A 11 47.96 -7.00 -24.41
CA CYS A 11 46.68 -6.45 -23.99
C CYS A 11 46.14 -7.22 -22.79
N VAL A 12 45.92 -6.54 -21.67
CA VAL A 12 45.00 -7.03 -20.63
C VAL A 12 43.79 -6.10 -20.65
N LEU A 13 42.83 -6.41 -21.52
CA LEU A 13 41.47 -5.90 -21.38
C LEU A 13 40.88 -6.54 -20.12
N GLY A 14 40.79 -5.76 -19.04
CA GLY A 14 40.07 -6.14 -17.84
C GLY A 14 38.59 -6.28 -18.16
N LEU A 15 38.10 -7.53 -18.23
CA LEU A 15 36.69 -7.86 -18.22
C LEU A 15 36.13 -7.55 -16.82
N THR A 16 35.69 -6.31 -16.60
CA THR A 16 34.85 -5.98 -15.44
C THR A 16 33.48 -6.58 -15.66
N SER A 17 33.26 -7.79 -15.14
CA SER A 17 31.95 -8.41 -15.07
C SER A 17 31.12 -7.62 -14.05
N ALA A 18 30.35 -6.65 -14.54
CA ALA A 18 29.38 -5.92 -13.73
C ALA A 18 28.20 -6.85 -13.47
N CYS A 19 28.21 -7.55 -12.34
CA CYS A 19 27.01 -8.18 -11.81
C CYS A 19 26.00 -7.08 -11.50
N ALA A 20 25.04 -6.86 -12.39
CA ALA A 20 23.87 -6.06 -12.09
C ALA A 20 23.07 -6.82 -11.02
N SER A 21 23.28 -6.49 -9.75
CA SER A 21 22.44 -6.95 -8.65
C SER A 21 21.07 -6.31 -8.81
N THR A 22 20.14 -7.02 -9.45
CA THR A 22 18.73 -6.69 -9.46
C THR A 22 18.22 -6.82 -8.02
N GLN A 23 18.27 -5.74 -7.24
CA GLN A 23 17.59 -5.72 -5.94
C GLN A 23 16.11 -5.99 -6.21
N PRO A 24 15.48 -6.96 -5.53
CA PRO A 24 14.05 -7.18 -5.61
C PRO A 24 13.35 -5.84 -5.34
N ARG A 25 12.45 -5.44 -6.23
CA ARG A 25 11.66 -4.22 -6.02
C ARG A 25 10.85 -4.42 -4.75
N GLN A 26 11.01 -3.52 -3.77
CA GLN A 26 10.23 -3.53 -2.54
C GLN A 26 8.73 -3.58 -2.87
N THR A 27 8.00 -4.43 -2.16
CA THR A 27 6.55 -4.53 -2.31
C THR A 27 5.89 -3.25 -1.77
N LEU A 28 4.62 -3.01 -2.12
CA LEU A 28 3.89 -1.92 -1.48
C LEU A 28 3.76 -2.16 0.04
N TYR A 29 3.68 -3.42 0.46
CA TYR A 29 3.64 -3.85 1.86
C TYR A 29 4.92 -3.43 2.59
N ASP A 30 6.09 -3.65 2.00
CA ASP A 30 7.37 -3.22 2.58
C ASP A 30 7.42 -1.69 2.69
N GLU A 31 6.97 -0.97 1.66
CA GLU A 31 6.93 0.51 1.66
C GLU A 31 5.93 1.09 2.68
N LEU A 32 4.89 0.34 3.04
CA LEU A 32 3.93 0.70 4.08
C LEU A 32 4.43 0.36 5.50
N GLY A 33 5.61 -0.27 5.63
CA GLY A 33 6.17 -0.68 6.91
C GLY A 33 5.71 -2.07 7.38
N GLY A 34 5.27 -2.92 6.45
CA GLY A 34 4.75 -4.24 6.72
C GLY A 34 3.49 -4.24 7.60
N GLN A 35 3.25 -5.35 8.29
CA GLN A 35 2.05 -5.56 9.10
C GLN A 35 1.83 -4.44 10.12
N ALA A 36 2.85 -4.12 10.90
CA ALA A 36 2.77 -3.08 11.94
C ALA A 36 2.48 -1.69 11.34
N GLY A 37 3.03 -1.39 10.15
CA GLY A 37 2.75 -0.14 9.45
C GLY A 37 1.31 -0.05 8.96
N ILE A 38 0.76 -1.16 8.45
CA ILE A 38 -0.63 -1.26 8.00
C ILE A 38 -1.61 -1.19 9.18
N GLU A 39 -1.34 -1.90 10.28
CA GLU A 39 -2.15 -1.83 11.50
C GLU A 39 -2.25 -0.40 12.01
N ALA A 40 -1.12 0.29 12.12
CA ALA A 40 -1.09 1.69 12.57
C ALA A 40 -1.79 2.64 11.59
N LEU A 41 -1.70 2.38 10.28
CA LEU A 41 -2.44 3.16 9.27
C LEU A 41 -3.95 2.99 9.44
N VAL A 42 -4.43 1.74 9.57
CA VAL A 42 -5.85 1.44 9.74
C VAL A 42 -6.39 2.00 11.05
N GLU A 43 -5.65 1.88 12.15
CA GLU A 43 -6.02 2.47 13.44
C GLU A 43 -6.15 3.99 13.36
N THR A 44 -5.19 4.66 12.70
CA THR A 44 -5.22 6.11 12.50
C THR A 44 -6.41 6.53 11.64
N MET A 45 -6.71 5.77 10.58
CA MET A 45 -7.86 6.01 9.71
C MET A 45 -9.19 5.82 10.45
N LEU A 46 -9.35 4.75 11.22
CA LEU A 46 -10.58 4.50 11.99
C LEU A 46 -10.80 5.55 13.07
N SER A 47 -9.73 6.02 13.72
CA SER A 47 -9.81 7.13 14.66
C SER A 47 -10.29 8.41 13.96
N ARG A 48 -9.80 8.67 12.74
CA ARG A 48 -10.23 9.83 11.96
C ARG A 48 -11.70 9.75 11.54
N ILE A 49 -12.15 8.57 11.09
CA ILE A 49 -13.56 8.32 10.72
C ILE A 49 -14.49 8.56 11.91
N ALA A 50 -14.06 8.22 13.13
CA ALA A 50 -14.84 8.46 14.34
C ALA A 50 -15.10 9.97 14.61
N ASP A 51 -14.25 10.84 14.08
CA ASP A 51 -14.37 12.30 14.19
C ASP A 51 -15.01 12.96 12.95
N ASP A 52 -15.23 12.21 11.85
CA ASP A 52 -15.82 12.76 10.62
C ASP A 52 -17.36 12.70 10.63
N GLN A 53 -17.97 13.84 10.96
CA GLN A 53 -19.42 14.02 10.99
C GLN A 53 -20.14 13.71 9.66
N ARG A 54 -19.42 13.69 8.53
CA ARG A 54 -20.01 13.36 7.22
C ARG A 54 -20.36 11.88 7.13
N ILE A 55 -19.60 11.00 7.78
CA ILE A 55 -19.67 9.55 7.59
C ILE A 55 -19.76 8.73 8.87
N VAL A 56 -19.46 9.28 10.04
CA VAL A 56 -19.41 8.54 11.32
C VAL A 56 -20.70 7.73 11.59
N ASP A 57 -21.87 8.28 11.25
CA ASP A 57 -23.15 7.61 11.45
C ASP A 57 -23.31 6.33 10.62
N LYS A 58 -22.60 6.22 9.49
CA LYS A 58 -22.56 4.99 8.67
C LYS A 58 -21.86 3.84 9.42
N PHE A 59 -20.97 4.17 10.36
CA PHE A 59 -20.19 3.21 11.14
C PHE A 59 -20.78 2.92 12.52
N ALA A 60 -21.82 3.63 12.95
CA ALA A 60 -22.39 3.55 14.31
C ALA A 60 -22.84 2.14 14.74
N ARG A 61 -23.15 1.24 13.80
CA ARG A 61 -23.56 -0.14 14.06
C ARG A 61 -22.52 -1.18 13.63
N VAL A 62 -21.35 -0.74 13.21
CA VAL A 62 -20.27 -1.63 12.78
C VAL A 62 -19.49 -2.10 13.99
N ASN A 63 -19.20 -3.40 14.07
CA ASN A 63 -18.23 -3.91 15.03
C ASN A 63 -16.83 -3.41 14.61
N ILE A 64 -16.30 -2.43 15.34
CA ILE A 64 -15.06 -1.75 14.99
C ILE A 64 -13.83 -2.66 15.06
N VAL A 65 -13.82 -3.66 15.97
CA VAL A 65 -12.73 -4.62 16.09
C VAL A 65 -12.67 -5.49 14.83
N MET A 66 -13.82 -6.04 14.44
CA MET A 66 -13.95 -6.82 13.20
C MET A 66 -13.66 -5.98 11.95
N LEU A 67 -14.05 -4.70 11.94
CA LEU A 67 -13.74 -3.79 10.83
C LEU A 67 -12.23 -3.54 10.72
N ASN A 68 -11.55 -3.27 11.83
CA ASN A 68 -10.10 -3.09 11.87
C ASN A 68 -9.39 -4.32 11.31
N GLU A 69 -9.70 -5.52 11.81
CA GLU A 69 -9.11 -6.77 11.33
C GLU A 69 -9.29 -6.97 9.81
N ARG A 70 -10.51 -6.71 9.31
CA ARG A 70 -10.81 -6.83 7.87
C ARG A 70 -10.06 -5.81 7.02
N LEU A 71 -9.95 -4.57 7.48
CA LEU A 71 -9.22 -3.52 6.77
C LEU A 71 -7.72 -3.80 6.75
N VAL A 72 -7.14 -4.22 7.89
CA VAL A 72 -5.73 -4.63 7.98
C VAL A 72 -5.45 -5.77 7.01
N GLN A 73 -6.28 -6.81 7.03
CA GLN A 73 -6.13 -7.94 6.11
C GLN A 73 -6.24 -7.50 4.65
N LYS A 74 -7.24 -6.66 4.31
CA LYS A 74 -7.45 -6.22 2.94
C LYS A 74 -6.30 -5.35 2.45
N PHE A 75 -5.80 -4.43 3.27
CA PHE A 75 -4.67 -3.58 2.92
C PHE A 75 -3.38 -4.39 2.80
N CYS A 76 -3.14 -5.35 3.69
CA CYS A 76 -2.01 -6.27 3.59
C CYS A 76 -2.03 -7.03 2.27
N HIS A 77 -3.17 -7.63 1.92
CA HIS A 77 -3.31 -8.34 0.65
C HIS A 77 -3.10 -7.42 -0.56
N LEU A 78 -3.78 -6.26 -0.58
CA LEU A 78 -3.65 -5.29 -1.68
C LEU A 78 -2.26 -4.70 -1.82
N ALA A 79 -1.48 -4.66 -0.74
CA ALA A 79 -0.11 -4.18 -0.74
C ALA A 79 0.91 -5.23 -1.21
N ASP A 80 0.47 -6.37 -1.74
CA ASP A 80 1.34 -7.50 -2.10
C ASP A 80 2.00 -8.17 -0.87
N GLY A 81 1.36 -8.04 0.30
CA GLY A 81 1.78 -8.67 1.56
C GLY A 81 1.38 -10.15 1.63
N PRO A 82 1.86 -10.86 2.68
CA PRO A 82 1.64 -12.31 2.81
C PRO A 82 0.21 -12.70 3.22
N CYS A 83 -0.68 -11.73 3.43
CA CYS A 83 -2.03 -11.99 3.91
C CYS A 83 -2.92 -12.57 2.80
N PRO A 84 -3.76 -13.57 3.11
CA PRO A 84 -4.66 -14.16 2.14
C PRO A 84 -5.84 -13.22 1.85
N ASP A 85 -6.39 -13.29 0.63
CA ASP A 85 -7.62 -12.57 0.27
C ASP A 85 -8.84 -13.38 0.74
N THR A 86 -9.08 -13.39 2.06
CA THR A 86 -10.21 -14.14 2.66
C THR A 86 -11.41 -13.26 2.99
N VAL A 87 -11.35 -11.97 2.67
CA VAL A 87 -12.44 -11.03 2.95
C VAL A 87 -13.52 -11.19 1.87
N LYS A 88 -14.79 -10.99 2.25
CA LYS A 88 -15.90 -10.87 1.28
C LYS A 88 -15.51 -9.88 0.16
N SER A 89 -16.05 -10.08 -1.04
CA SER A 89 -15.87 -9.08 -2.11
C SER A 89 -16.41 -7.72 -1.64
N MET A 90 -15.87 -6.63 -2.20
CA MET A 90 -16.32 -5.28 -1.81
C MET A 90 -17.81 -5.11 -2.09
N GLN A 91 -18.31 -5.67 -3.18
CA GLN A 91 -19.73 -5.72 -3.50
C GLN A 91 -20.53 -6.43 -2.42
N GLN A 92 -20.13 -7.64 -2.01
CA GLN A 92 -20.84 -8.39 -0.97
C GLN A 92 -20.79 -7.72 0.40
N ALA A 93 -19.68 -7.05 0.73
CA ALA A 93 -19.50 -6.36 1.99
C ALA A 93 -20.39 -5.11 2.11
N HIS A 94 -20.67 -4.44 0.98
CA HIS A 94 -21.39 -3.16 0.96
C HIS A 94 -22.78 -3.23 0.29
N ALA A 95 -23.22 -4.40 -0.19
CA ALA A 95 -24.47 -4.60 -0.94
C ALA A 95 -25.75 -4.06 -0.26
N HIS A 96 -25.77 -4.01 1.07
CA HIS A 96 -26.93 -3.58 1.85
C HIS A 96 -26.82 -2.15 2.38
N LEU A 97 -25.75 -1.43 2.00
CA LEU A 97 -25.49 -0.07 2.44
C LEU A 97 -25.84 0.89 1.33
N ALA A 98 -26.45 2.02 1.69
CA ALA A 98 -26.63 3.12 0.76
C ALA A 98 -25.40 4.04 0.81
N ILE A 99 -24.43 3.79 -0.09
CA ILE A 99 -23.17 4.54 -0.14
C ILE A 99 -23.18 5.42 -1.38
N ARG A 100 -23.17 6.73 -1.15
CA ARG A 100 -23.10 7.75 -2.19
C ARG A 100 -21.65 8.10 -2.49
N GLU A 101 -21.44 8.74 -3.62
CA GLU A 101 -20.13 9.30 -4.02
C GLU A 101 -19.48 10.16 -2.93
N GLY A 102 -20.28 11.00 -2.26
CA GLY A 102 -19.81 11.84 -1.15
C GLY A 102 -19.35 11.05 0.09
N ASP A 103 -20.02 9.93 0.39
CA ASP A 103 -19.65 9.06 1.52
C ASP A 103 -18.29 8.38 1.22
N PHE A 104 -18.12 7.88 0.00
CA PHE A 104 -16.87 7.24 -0.44
C PHE A 104 -15.70 8.24 -0.45
N ASN A 105 -15.91 9.44 -0.98
CA ASN A 105 -14.88 10.46 -1.04
C ASN A 105 -14.44 10.93 0.35
N ALA A 106 -15.37 11.09 1.29
CA ALA A 106 -15.03 11.38 2.68
C ALA A 106 -14.12 10.30 3.30
N LEU A 107 -14.42 9.02 3.07
CA LEU A 107 -13.57 7.91 3.52
C LEU A 107 -12.17 7.95 2.89
N VAL A 108 -12.07 8.27 1.59
CA VAL A 108 -10.78 8.41 0.89
C VAL A 108 -9.98 9.60 1.43
N GLU A 109 -10.63 10.71 1.77
CA GLU A 109 -9.99 11.85 2.44
C GLU A 109 -9.46 11.49 3.82
N ASP A 110 -10.21 10.72 4.61
CA ASP A 110 -9.76 10.24 5.92
C ASP A 110 -8.57 9.28 5.82
N LEU A 111 -8.56 8.40 4.81
CA LEU A 111 -7.39 7.57 4.51
C LEU A 111 -6.17 8.41 4.11
N ASN A 112 -6.35 9.42 3.26
CA ASN A 112 -5.27 10.35 2.89
C ASN A 112 -4.71 11.07 4.10
N TRP A 113 -5.58 11.58 4.97
CA TRP A 113 -5.18 12.22 6.22
C TRP A 113 -4.39 11.25 7.11
N ALA A 114 -4.85 10.00 7.25
CA ALA A 114 -4.15 9.00 8.04
C ALA A 114 -2.74 8.69 7.48
N MET A 115 -2.62 8.54 6.17
CA MET A 115 -1.32 8.35 5.52
C MET A 115 -0.37 9.53 5.75
N ASP A 116 -0.89 10.75 5.79
CA ASP A 116 -0.12 11.97 6.08
C ASP A 116 0.35 12.03 7.53
N GLN A 117 -0.51 11.70 8.49
CA GLN A 117 -0.12 11.62 9.91
C GLN A 117 0.97 10.56 10.13
N ARG A 118 0.89 9.46 9.38
CA ARG A 118 1.87 8.37 9.39
C ARG A 118 3.12 8.68 8.57
N LYS A 119 3.19 9.85 7.92
CA LYS A 119 4.32 10.31 7.09
C LYS A 119 4.67 9.33 5.96
N ILE A 120 3.67 8.63 5.43
CA ILE A 120 3.86 7.71 4.31
C ILE A 120 4.23 8.53 3.07
N PRO A 121 5.30 8.19 2.32
CA PRO A 121 5.70 8.96 1.14
C PRO A 121 4.57 9.04 0.10
N ARG A 122 4.38 10.22 -0.52
CA ARG A 122 3.29 10.45 -1.50
C ARG A 122 3.23 9.42 -2.63
N ARG A 123 4.39 8.94 -3.09
CA ARG A 123 4.46 7.86 -4.08
C ARG A 123 3.78 6.58 -3.58
N THR A 124 4.05 6.18 -2.35
CA THR A 124 3.47 4.99 -1.71
C THR A 124 1.97 5.18 -1.48
N GLN A 125 1.55 6.37 -1.03
CA GLN A 125 0.13 6.73 -0.90
C GLN A 125 -0.63 6.54 -2.22
N ASN A 126 -0.13 7.14 -3.30
CA ASN A 126 -0.77 7.08 -4.62
C ASN A 126 -0.86 5.64 -5.15
N ARG A 127 0.14 4.79 -4.85
CA ARG A 127 0.09 3.37 -5.22
C ARG A 127 -1.02 2.61 -4.49
N LEU A 128 -1.21 2.87 -3.19
CA LEU A 128 -2.28 2.26 -2.41
C LEU A 128 -3.66 2.75 -2.90
N LEU A 129 -3.83 4.06 -3.05
CA LEU A 129 -5.07 4.67 -3.53
C LEU A 129 -5.47 4.17 -4.92
N ALA A 130 -4.52 4.02 -5.85
CA ALA A 130 -4.81 3.50 -7.18
C ALA A 130 -5.39 2.08 -7.15
N ARG A 131 -4.95 1.24 -6.21
CA ARG A 131 -5.51 -0.12 -6.03
C ARG A 131 -6.89 -0.09 -5.40
N LEU A 132 -7.12 0.80 -4.45
CA LEU A 132 -8.42 0.96 -3.78
C LEU A 132 -9.46 1.59 -4.71
N ALA A 133 -9.07 2.54 -5.57
CA ALA A 133 -9.96 3.20 -6.52
C ALA A 133 -10.63 2.22 -7.49
N ALA A 134 -9.96 1.12 -7.83
CA ALA A 134 -10.54 0.05 -8.66
C ALA A 134 -11.77 -0.61 -8.02
N MET A 135 -11.94 -0.48 -6.70
CA MET A 135 -13.08 -1.04 -5.95
C MET A 135 -14.26 -0.08 -5.84
N HIS A 136 -14.13 1.17 -6.30
CA HIS A 136 -15.18 2.19 -6.19
C HIS A 136 -16.53 1.69 -6.71
N GLY A 137 -16.56 1.11 -7.92
CA GLY A 137 -17.78 0.62 -8.55
C GLY A 137 -18.43 -0.58 -7.85
N ASP A 138 -17.71 -1.27 -6.97
CA ASP A 138 -18.26 -2.34 -6.14
C ASP A 138 -18.93 -1.80 -4.86
N ILE A 139 -18.66 -0.55 -4.49
CA ILE A 139 -19.03 0.03 -3.19
C ILE A 139 -20.10 1.11 -3.37
N VAL A 140 -19.92 2.00 -4.34
CA VAL A 140 -20.86 3.09 -4.61
C VAL A 140 -22.04 2.55 -5.42
N ASN A 141 -23.24 2.74 -4.88
CA ASN A 141 -24.46 2.15 -5.42
C ASN A 141 -25.67 3.09 -5.44
N HIS A 142 -25.49 4.39 -5.15
CA HIS A 142 -26.54 5.42 -5.16
C HIS A 142 -26.06 6.81 -5.59
#